data_AF-A0A2X4UVG2-F1
#
_entry.id   AF-A0A2X4UVG2-F1
#
_cell.length_a   1.000
_cell.length_b   1.000
_cell.length_c   1.000
_cell.angle_alpha   90.00
_cell.angle_beta   90.00
_cell.angle_gamma   90.00
#
_symmetry.space_group_name_H-M   'P 1'
#
loop_
_entity.id
_entity.type
_entity.pdbx_description
1 polymer ?
#
loop_
_entity_poly.entity_id
_entity_poly.type
_entity_poly.pdbx_seq_one_letter_code
_entity_poly.pdbx_strand_id
1 'polypeptide(L)'
;MPNSASALTSTQYTLIHTSTPGGISGDFSSVSLGGASSSVDYVLLYGGKSASGQDYNVGFELTWLADEQRGNGAFTLAGVNDRFNVDISLGDRSGVFASDWDGKTLTKAGKGTLLLSRVNTYSGPTLIQQGTLETGVENAFGGALEGTDVFVGEGGTLNLNGFSQKIGNLTEADGWL
;
A
#
# COMPACT_ATOMS: atom_id res chain seq x y z
N MET A 1 13.92 4.08 -7.28
CA MET A 1 12.76 3.16 -7.23
C MET A 1 11.58 3.84 -7.88
N PRO A 2 10.63 3.11 -8.50
CA PRO A 2 9.41 3.71 -9.03
C PRO A 2 8.69 4.54 -7.96
N ASN A 3 8.11 5.67 -8.34
CA ASN A 3 7.45 6.60 -7.44
C ASN A 3 5.91 6.48 -7.50
N SER A 4 5.37 5.46 -8.16
CA SER A 4 3.95 5.14 -8.14
C SER A 4 3.69 3.63 -8.06
N ALA A 5 2.50 3.26 -7.56
CA ALA A 5 2.10 1.87 -7.36
C ALA A 5 2.01 1.08 -8.67
N SER A 6 1.42 1.65 -9.72
CA SER A 6 1.32 1.04 -11.04
C SER A 6 2.68 0.89 -11.72
N ALA A 7 3.62 1.80 -11.44
CA ALA A 7 4.98 1.68 -11.94
C ALA A 7 5.74 0.52 -11.27
N LEU A 8 5.41 0.14 -10.02
CA LEU A 8 5.95 -1.08 -9.40
C LEU A 8 5.48 -2.33 -10.15
N THR A 9 4.18 -2.46 -10.43
CA THR A 9 3.65 -3.64 -11.13
C THR A 9 4.18 -3.75 -12.56
N SER A 10 4.53 -2.63 -13.19
CA SER A 10 5.21 -2.63 -14.49
C SER A 10 6.63 -3.23 -14.47
N THR A 11 7.23 -3.38 -13.29
CA THR A 11 8.52 -4.06 -13.11
C THR A 11 8.39 -5.57 -12.96
N GLN A 12 7.17 -6.12 -12.93
CA GLN A 12 6.97 -7.55 -12.83
C GLN A 12 7.22 -8.23 -14.18
N TYR A 13 8.05 -9.27 -14.15
CA TYR A 13 8.35 -10.12 -15.29
C TYR A 13 8.01 -11.57 -14.97
N THR A 14 7.35 -12.24 -15.92
CA THR A 14 7.13 -13.68 -15.84
C THR A 14 8.44 -14.40 -16.13
N LEU A 15 8.99 -15.03 -15.10
CA LEU A 15 10.21 -15.83 -15.18
C LEU A 15 9.91 -17.26 -15.65
N ILE A 16 8.78 -17.81 -15.20
CA ILE A 16 8.35 -19.16 -15.54
C ILE A 16 6.89 -19.09 -15.97
N HIS A 17 6.57 -19.69 -17.12
CA HIS A 17 5.20 -19.89 -17.59
C HIS A 17 5.00 -21.38 -17.86
N THR A 18 3.89 -21.93 -17.38
CA THR A 18 3.49 -23.31 -17.62
C THR A 18 2.34 -23.37 -18.61
N SER A 19 2.28 -24.40 -19.43
CA SER A 19 1.28 -24.50 -20.52
C SER A 19 -0.16 -24.71 -20.07
N THR A 20 -0.39 -24.98 -18.78
CA THR A 20 -1.71 -25.28 -18.22
C THR A 20 -1.86 -24.66 -16.83
N PRO A 21 -3.05 -24.12 -16.46
CA PRO A 21 -3.33 -23.68 -15.09
C PRO A 21 -2.94 -24.72 -14.05
N GLY A 22 -2.33 -24.28 -12.94
CA GLY A 22 -1.87 -25.16 -11.87
C GLY A 22 -0.57 -25.92 -12.15
N GLY A 23 0.15 -25.60 -13.25
CA GLY A 23 1.44 -26.21 -13.56
C GLY A 23 2.55 -25.89 -12.55
N ILE A 24 2.39 -24.81 -11.76
CA ILE A 24 3.25 -24.45 -10.64
C ILE A 24 2.54 -24.83 -9.33
N SER A 25 3.08 -25.81 -8.61
CA SER A 25 2.60 -26.23 -7.30
C SER A 25 3.53 -25.74 -6.18
N GLY A 26 2.93 -25.32 -5.06
CA GLY A 26 3.65 -24.64 -3.97
C GLY A 26 4.10 -23.22 -4.34
N ASP A 27 4.75 -22.54 -3.40
CA ASP A 27 5.51 -21.30 -3.66
C ASP A 27 6.94 -21.50 -3.14
N PHE A 28 7.90 -20.78 -3.71
CA PHE A 28 9.28 -20.85 -3.24
C PHE A 28 9.38 -20.21 -1.86
N SER A 29 9.91 -20.97 -0.89
CA SER A 29 10.12 -20.48 0.48
C SER A 29 11.10 -19.31 0.56
N SER A 30 11.93 -19.14 -0.47
CA SER A 30 12.81 -17.98 -0.64
C SER A 30 13.05 -17.69 -2.12
N VAL A 31 13.06 -16.40 -2.46
CA VAL A 31 13.45 -15.89 -3.78
C VAL A 31 14.61 -14.94 -3.56
N SER A 32 15.77 -15.28 -4.13
CA SER A 32 16.97 -14.43 -4.05
C SER A 32 17.19 -13.76 -5.41
N LEU A 33 17.00 -12.43 -5.47
CA LEU A 33 17.28 -11.64 -6.67
C LEU A 33 18.59 -10.85 -6.48
N GLY A 34 19.67 -11.56 -6.17
CA GLY A 34 21.02 -10.98 -6.15
C GLY A 34 21.25 -9.92 -5.06
N GLY A 35 20.55 -10.00 -3.91
CA GLY A 35 20.72 -9.08 -2.79
C GLY A 35 19.93 -7.77 -2.88
N ALA A 36 19.05 -7.62 -3.87
CA ALA A 36 18.11 -6.50 -3.93
C ALA A 36 17.17 -6.54 -2.70
N SER A 37 17.13 -5.43 -1.94
CA SER A 37 16.18 -5.23 -0.85
C SER A 37 15.32 -4.00 -1.13
N SER A 38 14.08 -3.98 -0.63
CA SER A 38 13.36 -2.73 -0.53
C SER A 38 14.00 -1.86 0.55
N SER A 39 14.13 -0.57 0.31
CA SER A 39 14.60 0.41 1.29
C SER A 39 13.46 1.03 2.10
N VAL A 40 12.22 0.64 1.83
CA VAL A 40 10.99 1.20 2.40
C VAL A 40 10.02 0.07 2.78
N ASP A 41 9.07 0.36 3.67
CA ASP A 41 8.08 -0.60 4.18
C ASP A 41 6.90 -0.86 3.22
N TYR A 42 6.62 0.08 2.33
CA TYR A 42 5.48 0.04 1.39
C TYR A 42 5.78 -0.60 0.02
N VAL A 43 7.03 -0.95 -0.26
CA VAL A 43 7.44 -1.69 -1.46
C VAL A 43 8.11 -2.98 -1.02
N LEU A 44 7.83 -4.08 -1.70
CA LEU A 44 8.58 -5.31 -1.52
C LEU A 44 9.09 -5.85 -2.85
N LEU A 45 10.16 -6.63 -2.75
CA LEU A 45 10.64 -7.44 -3.84
C LEU A 45 9.74 -8.68 -3.96
N TYR A 46 8.89 -8.69 -4.97
CA TYR A 46 7.94 -9.75 -5.22
C TYR A 46 8.62 -10.89 -5.96
N GLY A 47 8.36 -12.08 -5.47
CA GLY A 47 8.61 -13.34 -6.15
C GLY A 47 7.49 -14.26 -5.73
N GLY A 48 6.59 -14.57 -6.66
CA GLY A 48 5.39 -15.35 -6.33
C GLY A 48 4.68 -15.85 -7.57
N LYS A 49 3.90 -16.92 -7.37
CA LYS A 49 3.07 -17.48 -8.43
C LYS A 49 1.80 -16.66 -8.66
N SER A 50 1.33 -16.62 -9.90
CA SER A 50 0.02 -16.08 -10.22
C SER A 50 -1.10 -16.89 -9.56
N ALA A 51 -2.28 -16.28 -9.39
CA ALA A 51 -3.43 -16.94 -8.78
C ALA A 51 -3.85 -18.23 -9.52
N SER A 52 -3.64 -18.28 -10.84
CA SER A 52 -3.89 -19.45 -11.68
C SER A 52 -2.81 -20.54 -11.55
N GLY A 53 -1.72 -20.28 -10.80
CA GLY A 53 -0.56 -21.18 -10.68
C GLY A 53 0.14 -21.43 -12.01
N GLN A 54 0.02 -20.51 -12.96
CA GLN A 54 0.52 -20.68 -14.33
C GLN A 54 1.84 -19.95 -14.55
N ASP A 55 2.00 -18.81 -13.87
CA ASP A 55 3.12 -17.91 -14.03
C ASP A 55 3.85 -17.76 -12.70
N TYR A 56 5.17 -17.67 -12.75
CA TYR A 56 5.99 -17.20 -11.65
C TYR A 56 6.52 -15.82 -12.00
N ASN A 57 6.10 -14.81 -11.26
CA ASN A 57 6.45 -13.42 -11.53
C ASN A 57 7.46 -12.92 -10.50
N VAL A 58 8.43 -12.14 -10.97
CA VAL A 58 9.43 -11.46 -10.14
C VAL A 58 9.43 -9.97 -10.46
N GLY A 59 9.62 -9.11 -9.46
CA GLY A 59 9.65 -7.66 -9.64
C GLY A 59 9.40 -6.93 -8.33
N PHE A 60 8.79 -5.75 -8.40
CA PHE A 60 8.30 -5.05 -7.22
C PHE A 60 6.78 -5.07 -7.15
N GLU A 61 6.26 -4.99 -5.93
CA GLU A 61 4.85 -4.73 -5.68
C GLU A 61 4.67 -3.86 -4.43
N LEU A 62 3.45 -3.37 -4.23
CA LEU A 62 3.07 -2.75 -2.97
C LEU A 62 2.96 -3.80 -1.88
N THR A 63 3.52 -3.49 -0.71
CA THR A 63 3.36 -4.36 0.46
C THR A 63 1.91 -4.50 0.90
N TRP A 64 1.04 -3.54 0.58
CA TRP A 64 -0.41 -3.66 0.74
C TRP A 64 -1.01 -4.88 0.04
N LEU A 65 -0.48 -5.26 -1.12
CA LEU A 65 -1.02 -6.35 -1.94
C LEU A 65 -0.42 -7.72 -1.60
N ALA A 66 0.60 -7.75 -0.75
CA ALA A 66 1.35 -8.94 -0.41
C ALA A 66 0.51 -10.00 0.31
N ASP A 67 1.10 -11.17 0.47
CA ASP A 67 0.57 -12.26 1.29
C ASP A 67 0.61 -11.95 2.80
N GLU A 68 0.02 -12.85 3.60
CA GLU A 68 -0.07 -12.74 5.05
C GLU A 68 1.30 -12.64 5.76
N GLN A 69 2.38 -13.16 5.18
CA GLN A 69 3.71 -13.12 5.79
C GLN A 69 4.35 -11.74 5.66
N ARG A 70 4.00 -10.97 4.63
CA ARG A 70 4.68 -9.72 4.27
C ARG A 70 3.77 -8.50 4.29
N GLY A 71 2.46 -8.69 4.21
CA GLY A 71 1.49 -7.62 4.04
C GLY A 71 1.46 -6.65 5.21
N ASN A 72 1.39 -5.36 4.89
CA ASN A 72 1.17 -4.27 5.85
C ASN A 72 0.53 -3.07 5.15
N GLY A 73 -0.06 -2.17 5.93
CA GLY A 73 -0.69 -0.93 5.45
C GLY A 73 0.12 0.34 5.73
N ALA A 74 1.41 0.21 6.06
CA ALA A 74 2.27 1.33 6.40
C ALA A 74 2.99 1.89 5.17
N PHE A 75 2.99 3.23 5.07
CA PHE A 75 3.72 4.00 4.08
C PHE A 75 4.63 4.99 4.81
N THR A 76 5.85 4.57 5.13
CA THR A 76 6.86 5.42 5.77
C THR A 76 7.75 6.07 4.73
N LEU A 77 7.44 7.33 4.39
CA LEU A 77 8.27 8.16 3.53
C LEU A 77 9.21 9.02 4.39
N ALA A 78 10.43 8.54 4.65
CA ALA A 78 11.31 9.11 5.66
C ALA A 78 11.82 10.53 5.31
N GLY A 79 12.18 10.76 4.05
CA GLY A 79 12.71 12.02 3.56
C GLY A 79 11.63 13.07 3.29
N VAL A 80 11.93 14.33 3.57
CA VAL A 80 11.00 15.46 3.30
C VAL A 80 10.64 15.62 1.82
N ASN A 81 11.52 15.18 0.92
CA ASN A 81 11.31 15.21 -0.53
C ASN A 81 10.80 13.88 -1.07
N ASP A 82 10.63 12.86 -0.22
CA ASP A 82 10.11 11.58 -0.65
C ASP A 82 8.65 11.76 -1.03
N ARG A 83 8.29 11.26 -2.21
CA ARG A 83 6.92 11.27 -2.70
C ARG A 83 6.59 9.94 -3.34
N PHE A 84 5.45 9.38 -2.99
CA PHE A 84 4.94 8.15 -3.58
C PHE A 84 3.46 8.32 -3.94
N ASN A 85 3.10 7.93 -5.15
CA ASN A 85 1.74 8.01 -5.67
C ASN A 85 1.05 6.63 -5.66
N VAL A 86 0.01 6.49 -4.86
CA VAL A 86 -0.91 5.36 -4.90
C VAL A 86 -1.93 5.60 -6.01
N ASP A 87 -1.57 5.17 -7.23
CA ASP A 87 -2.34 5.32 -8.46
C ASP A 87 -3.12 4.05 -8.87
N ILE A 88 -3.26 3.12 -7.92
CA ILE A 88 -4.16 1.96 -7.98
C ILE A 88 -5.13 2.02 -6.80
N SER A 89 -6.28 1.35 -6.91
CA SER A 89 -7.24 1.29 -5.80
C SER A 89 -6.76 0.30 -4.73
N LEU A 90 -6.66 0.75 -3.48
CA LEU A 90 -6.38 -0.07 -2.31
C LEU A 90 -7.71 -0.55 -1.71
N GLY A 91 -7.92 -1.87 -1.74
CA GLY A 91 -9.05 -2.53 -1.08
C GLY A 91 -8.60 -3.36 0.11
N ASP A 92 -9.59 -3.85 0.88
CA ASP A 92 -9.38 -4.73 2.02
C ASP A 92 -8.57 -5.98 1.63
N ARG A 93 -7.71 -6.39 2.55
CA ARG A 93 -7.01 -7.66 2.53
C ARG A 93 -7.54 -8.52 3.68
N SER A 94 -7.64 -9.82 3.43
CA SER A 94 -8.10 -10.79 4.43
C SER A 94 -6.98 -11.74 4.76
N GLY A 95 -6.90 -12.15 6.03
CA GLY A 95 -5.85 -13.04 6.53
C GLY A 95 -5.37 -12.63 7.92
N VAL A 96 -4.44 -13.41 8.46
CA VAL A 96 -3.71 -13.06 9.69
C VAL A 96 -2.31 -12.62 9.28
N PHE A 97 -2.06 -11.31 9.30
CA PHE A 97 -0.79 -10.77 8.86
C PHE A 97 0.28 -10.90 9.95
N ALA A 98 1.49 -11.32 9.57
CA ALA A 98 2.64 -11.41 10.48
C ALA A 98 3.11 -10.04 11.01
N SER A 99 2.67 -8.96 10.37
CA SER A 99 2.89 -7.57 10.79
C SER A 99 1.88 -7.06 11.82
N ASP A 100 0.94 -7.91 12.27
CA ASP A 100 -0.23 -7.56 13.08
C ASP A 100 -1.18 -6.54 12.41
N TRP A 101 -1.01 -6.30 11.10
CA TRP A 101 -1.90 -5.45 10.32
C TRP A 101 -3.29 -6.09 10.18
N ASP A 102 -4.34 -5.27 10.26
CA ASP A 102 -5.74 -5.70 10.14
C ASP A 102 -6.19 -5.93 8.68
N GLY A 103 -5.30 -5.69 7.71
CA GLY A 103 -5.60 -5.76 6.28
C GLY A 103 -6.38 -4.57 5.71
N LYS A 104 -6.60 -3.52 6.51
CA LYS A 104 -7.59 -2.47 6.22
C LYS A 104 -7.11 -1.05 6.54
N THR A 105 -6.29 -0.89 7.57
CA THR A 105 -5.81 0.40 8.05
C THR A 105 -4.69 0.93 7.16
N LEU A 106 -4.84 2.16 6.67
CA LEU A 106 -3.74 2.86 5.98
C LEU A 106 -3.01 3.75 6.97
N THR A 107 -1.68 3.57 7.11
CA THR A 107 -0.84 4.41 7.97
C THR A 107 0.17 5.18 7.12
N LYS A 108 0.08 6.51 7.13
CA LYS A 108 1.09 7.41 6.57
C LYS A 108 2.03 7.87 7.69
N ALA A 109 3.31 7.53 7.57
CA ALA A 109 4.38 7.94 8.47
C ALA A 109 5.55 8.58 7.72
N GLY A 110 6.52 9.10 8.48
CA GLY A 110 7.68 9.81 7.94
C GLY A 110 7.35 11.19 7.36
N LYS A 111 8.38 11.96 7.00
CA LYS A 111 8.26 13.39 6.66
C LYS A 111 7.77 13.67 5.24
N GLY A 112 7.81 12.67 4.35
CA GLY A 112 7.47 12.82 2.94
C GLY A 112 5.97 12.86 2.67
N THR A 113 5.61 12.82 1.38
CA THR A 113 4.23 12.91 0.90
C THR A 113 3.73 11.61 0.27
N LEU A 114 2.62 11.07 0.78
CA LEU A 114 1.87 10.01 0.13
C LEU A 114 0.69 10.64 -0.63
N LEU A 115 0.63 10.45 -1.95
CA LEU A 115 -0.49 10.89 -2.77
C LEU A 115 -1.45 9.72 -3.00
N LEU A 116 -2.75 9.91 -2.74
CA LEU A 116 -3.81 8.99 -3.12
C LEU A 116 -4.51 9.51 -4.39
N SER A 117 -4.16 8.97 -5.57
CA SER A 117 -4.72 9.42 -6.86
C SER A 117 -5.77 8.47 -7.44
N ARG A 118 -6.34 7.60 -6.60
CA ARG A 118 -7.47 6.70 -6.92
C ARG A 118 -8.45 6.70 -5.77
N VAL A 119 -9.70 6.34 -6.09
CA VAL A 119 -10.73 6.00 -5.11
C VAL A 119 -10.35 4.65 -4.50
N ASN A 120 -10.14 4.63 -3.19
CA ASN A 120 -9.82 3.43 -2.43
C ASN A 120 -11.10 2.79 -1.87
N THR A 121 -11.01 1.51 -1.49
CA THR A 121 -12.15 0.73 -0.99
C THR A 121 -11.85 0.02 0.33
N TYR A 122 -10.69 0.27 0.92
CA TYR A 122 -10.40 -0.23 2.26
C TYR A 122 -11.44 0.26 3.27
N SER A 123 -11.74 -0.55 4.27
CA SER A 123 -12.77 -0.26 5.28
C SER A 123 -12.21 0.20 6.63
N GLY A 124 -10.89 0.17 6.79
CA GLY A 124 -10.19 0.60 7.99
C GLY A 124 -9.91 2.11 8.01
N PRO A 125 -9.50 2.66 9.15
CA PRO A 125 -9.17 4.08 9.26
C PRO A 125 -7.93 4.45 8.45
N THR A 126 -7.80 5.76 8.18
CA THR A 126 -6.57 6.36 7.67
C THR A 126 -5.86 7.11 8.78
N LEU A 127 -4.65 6.68 9.11
CA LEU A 127 -3.82 7.25 10.17
C LEU A 127 -2.69 8.07 9.53
N ILE A 128 -2.72 9.39 9.69
CA ILE A 128 -1.66 10.30 9.22
C ILE A 128 -0.79 10.64 10.44
N GLN A 129 0.18 9.78 10.73
CA GLN A 129 1.05 9.93 11.90
C GLN A 129 2.05 11.07 11.74
N GLN A 130 2.66 11.20 10.55
CA GLN A 130 3.61 12.27 10.22
C GLN A 130 3.63 12.59 8.72
N GLY A 131 4.10 13.79 8.38
CA GLY A 131 4.27 14.26 7.00
C GLY A 131 2.92 14.48 6.33
N THR A 132 2.88 14.39 5.01
CA THR A 132 1.67 14.75 4.25
C THR A 132 1.00 13.55 3.62
N LEU A 133 -0.30 13.41 3.84
CA LEU A 133 -1.18 12.63 2.96
C LEU A 133 -1.92 13.63 2.06
N GLU A 134 -1.72 13.49 0.76
CA GLU A 134 -2.33 14.35 -0.27
C GLU A 134 -3.37 13.55 -1.05
N THR A 135 -4.53 14.14 -1.35
CA THR A 135 -5.51 13.54 -2.25
C THR A 135 -5.32 14.06 -3.68
N GLY A 136 -5.50 13.18 -4.67
CA GLY A 136 -5.37 13.49 -6.09
C GLY A 136 -6.66 13.29 -6.89
N VAL A 137 -7.74 12.87 -6.23
CA VAL A 137 -9.07 12.64 -6.79
C VAL A 137 -10.14 12.90 -5.73
N GLU A 138 -11.38 13.11 -6.16
CA GLU A 138 -12.53 13.14 -5.25
C GLU A 138 -12.77 11.77 -4.61
N ASN A 139 -13.15 11.76 -3.33
CA ASN A 139 -13.41 10.53 -2.56
C ASN A 139 -12.25 9.52 -2.64
N ALA A 140 -11.03 10.00 -2.41
CA ALA A 140 -9.81 9.19 -2.43
C ALA A 140 -9.72 8.21 -1.25
N PHE A 141 -10.33 8.52 -0.10
CA PHE A 141 -10.33 7.65 1.07
C PHE A 141 -11.21 6.40 0.87
N GLY A 142 -10.99 5.41 1.73
CA GLY A 142 -11.80 4.21 1.80
C GLY A 142 -13.21 4.45 2.36
N GLY A 143 -13.93 3.34 2.56
CA GLY A 143 -15.28 3.32 3.10
C GLY A 143 -16.32 3.71 2.05
N ALA A 144 -17.08 2.73 1.57
CA ALA A 144 -17.97 2.84 0.42
C ALA A 144 -18.86 4.12 0.39
N LEU A 145 -20.11 4.05 0.81
CA LEU A 145 -20.97 5.24 0.79
C LEU A 145 -20.69 6.16 1.98
N GLU A 146 -20.22 5.65 3.11
CA GLU A 146 -20.12 6.42 4.37
C GLU A 146 -18.73 7.00 4.66
N GLY A 147 -17.69 6.63 3.90
CA GLY A 147 -16.30 7.01 4.17
C GLY A 147 -15.68 6.25 5.36
N THR A 148 -14.36 6.31 5.49
CA THR A 148 -13.61 5.84 6.67
C THR A 148 -13.19 7.00 7.57
N ASP A 149 -12.92 6.71 8.84
CA ASP A 149 -12.33 7.69 9.75
C ASP A 149 -10.92 8.08 9.31
N VAL A 150 -10.57 9.35 9.53
CA VAL A 150 -9.25 9.91 9.29
C VAL A 150 -8.72 10.52 10.59
N PHE A 151 -7.51 10.12 10.97
CA PHE A 151 -6.82 10.59 12.16
C PHE A 151 -5.55 11.33 11.74
N VAL A 152 -5.37 12.57 12.20
CA VAL A 152 -4.18 13.39 11.93
C VAL A 152 -3.40 13.54 13.24
N GLY A 153 -2.24 12.91 13.30
CA GLY A 153 -1.30 12.98 14.42
C GLY A 153 -0.46 14.25 14.43
N GLU A 154 0.33 14.43 15.49
CA GLU A 154 1.28 15.54 15.60
C GLU A 154 2.30 15.52 14.44
N GLY A 155 2.41 16.62 13.70
CA GLY A 155 3.28 16.71 12.52
C GLY A 155 2.73 15.99 11.29
N GLY A 156 1.51 15.46 11.36
CA GLY A 156 0.71 15.03 10.22
C GLY A 156 0.07 16.22 9.49
N THR A 157 -0.19 16.05 8.20
CA THR A 157 -0.91 17.02 7.38
C THR A 157 -1.81 16.28 6.41
N LEU A 158 -3.10 16.62 6.45
CA LEU A 158 -4.07 16.22 5.44
C LEU A 158 -4.18 17.32 4.38
N ASN A 159 -3.67 17.08 3.18
CA ASN A 159 -3.75 18.02 2.05
C ASN A 159 -4.80 17.55 1.04
N LEU A 160 -5.93 18.25 0.95
CA LEU A 160 -7.02 17.87 0.04
C LEU A 160 -6.78 18.28 -1.42
N ASN A 161 -5.77 19.11 -1.70
CA ASN A 161 -5.38 19.53 -3.05
C ASN A 161 -6.54 20.00 -3.95
N GLY A 162 -7.58 20.59 -3.36
CA GLY A 162 -8.78 21.05 -4.07
C GLY A 162 -9.84 19.98 -4.40
N PHE A 163 -9.65 18.73 -3.98
CA PHE A 163 -10.61 17.64 -4.20
C PHE A 163 -11.55 17.45 -3.01
N SER A 164 -12.85 17.40 -3.29
CA SER A 164 -13.88 17.08 -2.29
C SER A 164 -13.72 15.65 -1.78
N GLN A 165 -13.76 15.47 -0.46
CA GLN A 165 -13.65 14.15 0.19
C GLN A 165 -14.87 13.86 1.05
N LYS A 166 -15.27 12.59 1.05
CA LYS A 166 -16.18 12.03 2.05
C LYS A 166 -15.39 11.12 2.99
N ILE A 167 -15.53 11.35 4.29
CA ILE A 167 -14.89 10.62 5.38
C ILE A 167 -15.92 10.40 6.50
N GLY A 168 -15.67 9.44 7.39
CA GLY A 168 -16.50 9.20 8.56
C GLY A 168 -16.32 10.31 9.60
N ASN A 169 -15.31 10.17 10.45
CA ASN A 169 -14.87 11.21 11.38
C ASN A 169 -13.50 11.76 10.98
N LEU A 170 -13.27 13.04 11.25
CA LEU A 170 -11.93 13.63 11.26
C LEU A 170 -11.53 13.88 12.71
N THR A 171 -10.44 13.26 13.15
CA THR A 171 -9.87 13.47 14.48
C THR A 171 -8.47 14.06 14.35
N GLU A 172 -8.24 15.23 14.94
CA GLU A 172 -6.90 15.76 15.14
C GLU A 172 -6.42 15.36 16.54
N ALA A 173 -5.19 14.87 16.63
CA ALA A 173 -4.62 14.45 17.89
C ALA A 173 -4.03 15.65 18.64
N ASP A 174 -4.89 16.48 19.23
CA ASP A 174 -4.49 17.38 20.31
C ASP A 174 -4.20 16.56 21.57
N GLY A 175 -3.04 15.91 21.63
CA GLY A 175 -2.51 15.32 22.87
C GLY A 175 -2.56 13.79 22.95
N TRP A 176 -1.50 13.15 22.45
CA TRP A 176 -0.98 11.94 23.08
C TRP A 176 -0.04 12.40 24.20
N LEU A 177 -0.58 12.69 25.39
CA LEU A 177 0.20 12.84 26.62
C LEU A 177 0.26 11.50 27.36
#